data_AF-A0A1B9E031-F1
#
_entry.id   AF-A0A1B9E031-F1
#
_cell.length_a   1.000
_cell.length_b   1.000
_cell.length_c   1.000
_cell.angle_alpha   90.00
_cell.angle_beta   90.00
_cell.angle_gamma   90.00
#
_symmetry.space_group_name_H-M   'P 1'
#
loop_
_entity.id
_entity.type
_entity.pdbx_description
1 polymer ?
#
loop_
_entity_poly.entity_id
_entity_poly.type
_entity_poly.pdbx_seq_one_letter_code
_entity_poly.pdbx_strand_id
1 'polypeptide(L)'
;MNFQPSQTGDTLAVIRQKMEKNTLIKLKTFHGTLKPTNKVKIGENYWRLIGEKGIVVEIADFNPEKILVIFEKNLDDFDLVNHNPIKNSLYIDKKDLDLY
;
A
#
# COMPACT_ATOMS: atom_id res chain seq x y z
N MET A 1 16.81 -41.04 -30.30
CA MET A 1 16.18 -40.77 -28.99
C MET A 1 16.22 -39.28 -28.78
N ASN A 2 15.06 -38.62 -28.79
CA ASN A 2 14.96 -37.17 -28.62
C ASN A 2 14.95 -36.84 -27.12
N PHE A 3 15.95 -36.12 -26.66
CA PHE A 3 15.92 -35.47 -25.35
C PHE A 3 15.09 -34.19 -25.48
N GLN A 4 13.95 -34.13 -24.80
CA GLN A 4 13.29 -32.86 -24.48
C GLN A 4 13.89 -32.32 -23.17
N PRO A 5 14.32 -31.05 -23.10
CA PRO A 5 14.72 -30.46 -21.83
C PRO A 5 13.50 -30.26 -20.94
N SER A 6 13.64 -30.63 -19.67
CA SER A 6 12.63 -30.49 -18.62
C SER A 6 12.25 -29.03 -18.39
N GLN A 7 10.94 -28.77 -18.30
CA GLN A 7 10.40 -27.55 -17.71
C GLN A 7 10.76 -27.52 -16.22
N THR A 8 11.86 -26.88 -15.86
CA THR A 8 12.12 -26.42 -14.49
C THR A 8 12.31 -24.92 -14.53
N GLY A 9 11.21 -24.23 -14.76
CA GLY A 9 11.12 -22.78 -14.69
C GLY A 9 9.88 -22.38 -13.91
N ASP A 10 9.66 -22.89 -12.69
CA ASP A 10 8.43 -22.58 -11.96
C ASP A 10 8.52 -22.83 -10.44
N THR A 11 9.36 -22.07 -9.72
CA THR A 11 9.21 -22.05 -8.24
C THR A 11 9.63 -20.72 -7.60
N LEU A 12 10.60 -19.99 -8.14
CA LEU A 12 11.03 -18.70 -7.56
C LEU A 12 10.16 -17.50 -7.96
N ALA A 13 9.35 -17.62 -9.02
CA ALA A 13 8.45 -16.55 -9.48
C ALA A 13 7.02 -16.62 -8.91
N VAL A 14 6.68 -17.69 -8.16
CA VAL A 14 5.32 -17.98 -7.68
C VAL A 14 4.91 -17.14 -6.45
N ILE A 15 5.82 -16.35 -5.85
CA ILE A 15 5.47 -15.45 -4.74
C ILE A 15 5.83 -14.00 -5.08
N ARG A 16 5.44 -13.53 -6.27
CA ARG A 16 5.17 -12.09 -6.46
C ARG A 16 3.81 -11.82 -5.85
N GLN A 17 3.79 -11.76 -4.53
CA GLN A 17 2.60 -11.54 -3.73
C GLN A 17 2.01 -10.17 -4.16
N LYS A 18 0.90 -10.20 -4.90
CA LYS A 18 0.37 -9.05 -5.64
C LYS A 18 -0.57 -8.29 -4.71
N MET A 19 -0.33 -6.99 -4.52
CA MET A 19 -1.27 -6.11 -3.79
C MET A 19 -2.47 -5.83 -4.69
N GLU A 20 -3.54 -6.57 -4.49
CA GLU A 20 -4.80 -6.48 -5.22
C GLU A 20 -5.96 -6.15 -4.27
N LYS A 21 -7.17 -6.03 -4.80
CA LYS A 21 -8.34 -5.69 -3.97
C LYS A 21 -8.56 -6.76 -2.90
N ASN A 22 -8.94 -6.32 -1.70
CA ASN A 22 -9.12 -7.12 -0.48
C ASN A 22 -7.83 -7.68 0.14
N THR A 23 -6.65 -7.28 -0.35
CA THR A 23 -5.39 -7.64 0.30
C THR A 23 -5.20 -6.83 1.59
N LEU A 24 -4.82 -7.51 2.68
CA LEU A 24 -4.39 -6.87 3.92
C LEU A 24 -2.96 -6.36 3.80
N ILE A 25 -2.76 -5.12 4.21
CA ILE A 25 -1.48 -4.45 4.13
C ILE A 25 -1.15 -3.74 5.43
N LYS A 26 0.14 -3.39 5.56
CA LYS A 26 0.64 -2.46 6.57
C LYS A 26 1.42 -1.33 5.90
N LEU A 27 1.23 -0.10 6.35
CA LEU A 27 2.02 1.03 5.88
C LEU A 27 3.42 1.00 6.50
N LYS A 28 4.49 0.88 5.69
CA LYS A 28 5.88 0.88 6.19
C LYS A 28 6.58 2.22 6.02
N THR A 29 6.27 2.97 4.98
CA THR A 29 6.80 4.31 4.69
C THR A 29 5.71 5.16 4.06
N PHE A 30 5.90 6.47 3.93
CA PHE A 30 5.02 7.30 3.12
C PHE A 30 5.87 8.23 2.26
N HIS A 31 5.65 8.22 0.94
CA HIS A 31 6.53 8.87 -0.04
C HIS A 31 8.00 8.42 0.09
N GLY A 32 8.22 7.15 0.45
CA GLY A 32 9.55 6.57 0.61
C GLY A 32 10.31 6.96 1.88
N THR A 33 9.69 7.69 2.83
CA THR A 33 10.35 8.09 4.07
C THR A 33 9.54 7.69 5.30
N LEU A 34 10.22 7.58 6.45
CA LEU A 34 9.59 7.31 7.75
C LEU A 34 9.06 8.57 8.44
N LYS A 35 9.48 9.74 7.96
CA LYS A 35 9.10 11.06 8.49
C LYS A 35 9.05 12.06 7.33
N PRO A 36 8.24 13.13 7.43
CA PRO A 36 8.21 14.16 6.42
C PRO A 36 9.59 14.85 6.32
N THR A 37 10.04 15.10 5.09
CA THR A 37 11.31 15.80 4.83
C THR A 37 11.18 17.32 4.93
N ASN A 38 9.96 17.83 4.84
CA ASN A 38 9.60 19.24 4.93
C ASN A 38 8.55 19.46 6.03
N LYS A 39 8.29 20.72 6.39
CA LYS A 39 7.15 21.04 7.26
C LYS A 39 5.84 20.66 6.57
N VAL A 40 5.02 19.87 7.25
CA VAL A 40 3.69 19.44 6.81
C VAL A 40 2.65 19.98 7.79
N LYS A 41 1.45 20.29 7.29
CA LYS A 41 0.33 20.66 8.18
C LYS A 41 -0.07 19.45 9.00
N ILE A 42 -0.53 19.68 10.22
CA ILE A 42 -0.91 18.60 11.15
C ILE A 42 -1.90 17.63 10.50
N GLY A 43 -2.96 18.16 9.88
CA GLY A 43 -3.97 17.32 9.23
C GLY A 43 -3.53 16.65 7.93
N GLU A 44 -2.41 17.06 7.35
CA GLU A 44 -1.84 16.44 6.14
C GLU A 44 -0.66 15.51 6.47
N ASN A 45 -0.38 15.28 7.77
CA ASN A 45 0.78 14.51 8.22
C ASN A 45 0.52 12.99 8.23
N TYR A 46 0.27 12.40 7.06
CA TYR A 46 -0.06 10.99 6.93
C TYR A 46 1.05 10.01 7.33
N TRP A 47 2.29 10.48 7.56
CA TRP A 47 3.35 9.68 8.19
C TRP A 47 2.94 9.14 9.57
N ARG A 48 1.96 9.76 10.23
CA ARG A 48 1.39 9.27 11.49
C ARG A 48 0.71 7.89 11.37
N LEU A 49 0.34 7.47 10.15
CA LEU A 49 -0.28 6.17 9.88
C LEU A 49 0.76 5.06 9.65
N ILE A 50 2.07 5.36 9.66
CA ILE A 50 3.10 4.33 9.48
C ILE A 50 3.00 3.34 10.64
N GLY A 51 2.94 2.05 10.30
CA GLY A 51 2.69 0.96 11.23
C GLY A 51 1.23 0.51 11.28
N GLU A 52 0.29 1.33 10.80
CA GLU A 52 -1.12 0.98 10.77
C GLU A 52 -1.46 0.04 9.62
N LYS A 53 -2.51 -0.75 9.84
CA LYS A 53 -3.00 -1.75 8.90
C LYS A 53 -4.20 -1.24 8.13
N GLY A 54 -4.41 -1.82 6.97
CA GLY A 54 -5.57 -1.54 6.15
C GLY A 54 -5.83 -2.62 5.13
N ILE A 55 -6.89 -2.41 4.37
CA ILE A 55 -7.30 -3.25 3.26
C ILE A 55 -7.27 -2.46 1.97
N VAL A 56 -6.71 -3.07 0.92
CA VAL A 56 -6.74 -2.50 -0.42
C VAL A 56 -8.16 -2.58 -0.96
N VAL A 57 -8.71 -1.46 -1.41
CA VAL A 57 -10.07 -1.42 -1.99
C VAL A 57 -10.09 -1.14 -3.48
N GLU A 58 -9.04 -0.52 -4.00
CA GLU A 58 -8.94 -0.13 -5.40
C GLU A 58 -7.48 0.07 -5.84
N ILE A 59 -7.21 -0.14 -7.13
CA ILE A 59 -5.97 0.31 -7.78
C ILE A 59 -6.32 1.60 -8.50
N ALA A 60 -5.53 2.66 -8.31
CA ALA A 60 -5.84 3.96 -8.87
C ALA A 60 -5.80 3.96 -10.41
N ASP A 61 -6.89 4.38 -11.05
CA ASP A 61 -6.98 4.47 -12.52
C ASP A 61 -5.95 5.46 -13.11
N PHE A 62 -5.57 6.48 -12.34
CA PHE A 62 -4.63 7.52 -12.78
C PHE A 62 -3.15 7.14 -12.59
N ASN A 63 -2.85 6.11 -11.78
CA ASN A 63 -1.49 5.63 -11.56
C ASN A 63 -1.49 4.18 -11.04
N PRO A 64 -1.05 3.19 -11.83
CA PRO A 64 -1.08 1.79 -11.43
C PRO A 64 -0.15 1.46 -10.25
N GLU A 65 0.79 2.33 -9.90
CA GLU A 65 1.65 2.17 -8.72
C GLU A 65 0.98 2.62 -7.43
N LYS A 66 -0.15 3.32 -7.52
CA LYS A 66 -0.94 3.75 -6.36
C LYS A 66 -2.15 2.86 -6.16
N ILE A 67 -2.44 2.57 -4.90
CA ILE A 67 -3.63 1.84 -4.48
C ILE A 67 -4.35 2.60 -3.38
N LEU A 68 -5.67 2.49 -3.36
CA LEU A 68 -6.50 3.04 -2.30
C LEU A 68 -6.56 2.02 -1.16
N VAL A 69 -6.07 2.41 0.01
CA VAL A 69 -6.12 1.62 1.24
C VAL A 69 -7.14 2.25 2.17
N ILE A 70 -8.07 1.46 2.72
CA ILE A 70 -8.85 1.86 3.89
C ILE A 70 -8.13 1.34 5.14
N PHE A 71 -7.81 2.24 6.07
CA PHE A 71 -7.17 1.87 7.33
C PHE A 71 -8.18 1.34 8.35
N GLU A 72 -7.73 0.39 9.17
CA GLU A 72 -8.51 -0.11 10.33
C GLU A 72 -8.72 0.99 11.37
N LYS A 73 -7.77 1.94 11.47
CA LYS A 73 -7.86 3.10 12.35
C LYS A 73 -8.68 4.23 11.74
N ASN A 74 -9.32 4.98 12.62
CA ASN A 74 -9.99 6.22 12.25
C ASN A 74 -8.94 7.33 12.06
N LEU A 75 -8.97 8.01 10.91
CA LEU A 75 -8.04 9.10 10.60
C LEU A 75 -8.27 10.31 11.50
N ASP A 76 -9.51 10.49 11.98
CA ASP A 76 -9.88 11.55 12.91
C ASP A 76 -9.11 11.43 14.24
N ASP A 77 -8.74 10.21 14.67
CA ASP A 77 -7.94 9.97 15.89
C ASP A 77 -6.51 10.53 15.77
N PHE A 78 -6.07 10.83 14.54
CA PHE A 78 -4.79 11.41 14.20
C PHE A 78 -4.91 12.86 13.72
N ASP A 79 -6.09 13.48 13.87
CA ASP A 79 -6.42 14.81 13.35
C ASP A 79 -6.18 14.93 11.82
N LEU A 80 -6.21 13.81 11.09
CA LEU A 80 -5.90 13.77 9.67
C LEU A 80 -7.14 14.10 8.85
N VAL A 81 -6.95 14.95 7.84
CA VAL A 81 -8.03 15.31 6.93
C VAL A 81 -8.33 14.13 6.00
N ASN A 82 -9.59 14.02 5.59
CA ASN A 82 -9.98 13.08 4.56
C ASN A 82 -10.27 13.81 3.26
N HIS A 83 -9.43 13.57 2.25
CA HIS A 83 -9.63 14.10 0.91
C HIS A 83 -10.18 13.06 -0.07
N ASN A 84 -10.30 11.81 0.37
CA ASN A 84 -10.63 10.69 -0.49
C ASN A 84 -12.13 10.39 -0.46
N PRO A 85 -12.69 9.79 -1.52
CA PRO A 85 -14.12 9.48 -1.59
C PRO A 85 -14.60 8.56 -0.46
N ILE A 86 -13.70 7.75 0.09
CA ILE A 86 -13.99 6.79 1.14
C ILE A 86 -13.37 7.26 2.47
N LYS A 87 -14.18 7.28 3.53
CA LYS A 87 -13.68 7.62 4.87
C LYS A 87 -12.55 6.66 5.28
N ASN A 88 -11.55 7.17 5.99
CA ASN A 88 -10.36 6.46 6.45
C ASN A 88 -9.47 5.88 5.34
N SER A 89 -9.59 6.39 4.11
CA SER A 89 -8.80 5.91 2.99
C SER A 89 -7.68 6.87 2.57
N LEU A 90 -6.61 6.32 1.98
CA LEU A 90 -5.51 7.07 1.36
C LEU A 90 -4.97 6.33 0.13
N TYR A 91 -4.63 7.09 -0.92
CA TYR A 91 -3.86 6.58 -2.05
C TYR A 91 -2.37 6.51 -1.70
N ILE A 92 -1.80 5.31 -1.76
CA ILE A 92 -0.43 5.02 -1.31
C ILE A 92 0.33 4.29 -2.41
N ASP A 93 1.62 4.59 -2.56
CA ASP A 93 2.47 3.86 -3.49
C ASP A 93 2.66 2.42 -2.99
N LYS A 94 2.53 1.41 -3.86
CA LYS A 94 2.69 -0.01 -3.50
C LYS A 94 4.02 -0.29 -2.78
N LYS A 95 5.08 0.41 -3.18
CA LYS A 95 6.42 0.28 -2.56
C LYS A 95 6.47 0.71 -1.09
N ASP A 96 5.52 1.53 -0.64
CA ASP A 96 5.40 2.04 0.72
C ASP A 96 4.60 1.09 1.64
N LEU A 97 4.14 -0.04 1.11
CA LEU A 97 3.33 -1.02 1.79
C LEU A 97 4.07 -2.35 1.95
N ASP A 98 3.68 -3.10 2.96
CA ASP A 98 3.97 -4.53 3.13
C ASP A 98 2.67 -5.32 3.21
N LEU A 99 2.73 -6.60 2.85
CA LEU A 99 1.62 -7.53 2.99
C LEU A 99 1.54 -8.01 4.44
N TYR A 100 0.32 -8.17 4.95
CA TYR A 100 0.05 -8.49 6.35
C TYR A 100 -0.82 -9.74 6.50
#